data_AF-M3H8T1-F1
#
_entry.id   AF-M3H8T1-F1
#
_cell.length_a   1.000
_cell.length_b   1.000
_cell.length_c   1.000
_cell.angle_alpha   90.00
_cell.angle_beta   90.00
_cell.angle_gamma   90.00
#
_symmetry.space_group_name_H-M   'P 1'
#
loop_
_entity.id
_entity.type
_entity.pdbx_description
1 polymer ?
#
loop_
_entity_poly.entity_id
_entity_poly.type
_entity_poly.pdbx_seq_one_letter_code
_entity_poly.pdbx_strand_id
1 'polypeptide(L)'
;MKKEIFELPTTKAKKVANIRKIWGDALEMYSQNLFETQTTYEFYTFTYRTSDYVEHNGRRLIDKLNSVFTPDDKVILLAHSMGGLVARSALYHPNNTNDVIDFIVSLGTPYLGSPFASPSYRKHLGALGELIGFVTGTAGGKDLAYTNALGTSYQVPESEIIPDASNAYLERLLSESSKDSKVTAFYGEMSQCKGHPGSGTAFIIGCDILKDEVPSFAGKNDGIVTSTSGKMSSKLPPERQFVKDLDHYQLSFSSHASVASRNTYFGEVIAIIDSL
;
A
#
# COMPACT_ATOMS: atom_id res chain seq x y z
N MET A 1 31.08 -14.79 12.08
CA MET A 1 30.06 -15.78 11.64
C MET A 1 28.70 -15.08 11.65
N LYS A 2 28.20 -14.64 10.49
CA LYS A 2 26.87 -14.00 10.39
C LYS A 2 25.83 -15.11 10.58
N LYS A 3 25.07 -15.03 11.66
CA LYS A 3 23.92 -15.91 11.90
C LYS A 3 22.83 -15.49 10.93
N GLU A 4 22.76 -16.14 9.77
CA GLU A 4 21.55 -16.08 8.94
C GLU A 4 20.42 -16.64 9.79
N ILE A 5 19.54 -15.76 10.26
CA ILE A 5 18.31 -16.17 10.92
C ILE A 5 17.43 -16.74 9.81
N PHE A 6 17.53 -18.05 9.60
CA PHE A 6 16.57 -18.79 8.79
C PHE A 6 15.23 -18.77 9.54
N GLU A 7 14.42 -17.74 9.29
CA GLU A 7 13.02 -17.77 9.69
C GLU A 7 12.34 -18.94 8.96
N LEU A 8 11.79 -19.87 9.74
CA LEU A 8 11.06 -21.02 9.21
C LEU A 8 9.90 -20.53 8.33
N PRO A 9 9.57 -21.25 7.24
CA PRO A 9 8.42 -20.90 6.41
C PRO A 9 7.15 -20.81 7.24
N THR A 10 6.40 -19.72 7.07
CA THR A 10 5.11 -19.50 7.73
C THR A 10 4.16 -20.65 7.44
N THR A 11 3.58 -21.24 8.50
CA THR A 11 2.63 -22.36 8.38
C THR A 11 1.38 -21.95 7.59
N LYS A 12 0.70 -22.92 6.95
CA LYS A 12 -0.55 -22.67 6.22
C LYS A 12 -1.60 -21.98 7.10
N ALA A 13 -1.76 -22.43 8.35
CA ALA A 13 -2.68 -21.83 9.31
C ALA A 13 -2.36 -20.35 9.58
N LYS A 14 -1.08 -20.02 9.76
CA LYS A 14 -0.65 -18.64 9.99
C LYS A 14 -0.83 -17.77 8.74
N LYS A 15 -0.62 -18.31 7.53
CA LYS A 15 -0.94 -17.60 6.27
C LYS A 15 -2.42 -17.26 6.18
N VAL A 16 -3.31 -18.23 6.44
CA VAL A 16 -4.77 -18.00 6.45
C VAL A 16 -5.17 -16.96 7.50
N ALA A 17 -4.61 -17.05 8.70
CA ALA A 17 -4.86 -16.06 9.75
C ALA A 17 -4.42 -14.64 9.33
N ASN A 18 -3.26 -14.51 8.68
CA ASN A 18 -2.79 -13.22 8.17
C ASN A 18 -3.67 -12.66 7.06
N ILE A 19 -4.13 -13.51 6.12
CA ILE A 19 -5.08 -13.11 5.07
C ILE A 19 -6.37 -12.61 5.71
N ARG A 20 -6.97 -13.39 6.61
CA ARG A 20 -8.24 -13.02 7.26
C ARG A 20 -8.12 -11.76 8.11
N LYS A 21 -6.94 -11.48 8.66
CA LYS A 21 -6.71 -10.25 9.40
C LYS A 21 -6.91 -9.02 8.52
N ILE A 22 -6.31 -8.97 7.33
CA ILE A 22 -6.32 -7.78 6.46
C ILE A 22 -7.49 -7.76 5.48
N TRP A 23 -7.82 -8.92 4.90
CA TRP A 23 -8.77 -9.06 3.80
C TRP A 23 -10.07 -9.76 4.22
N GLY A 24 -10.28 -10.00 5.53
CA GLY A 24 -11.47 -10.72 6.02
C GLY A 24 -12.78 -10.08 5.56
N ASP A 25 -12.87 -8.76 5.64
CA ASP A 25 -14.02 -7.99 5.19
C ASP A 25 -14.23 -8.06 3.67
N ALA A 26 -13.17 -7.92 2.88
CA ALA A 26 -13.24 -8.06 1.42
C ALA A 26 -13.71 -9.45 1.01
N LEU A 27 -13.21 -10.50 1.67
CA LEU A 27 -13.62 -11.88 1.45
C LEU A 27 -15.08 -12.11 1.85
N GLU A 28 -15.56 -11.47 2.92
CA GLU A 28 -16.96 -11.50 3.31
C GLU A 28 -17.85 -10.89 2.22
N MET A 29 -17.52 -9.68 1.76
CA MET A 29 -18.28 -8.98 0.72
C MET A 29 -18.26 -9.74 -0.62
N TYR A 30 -17.11 -10.30 -1.00
CA TYR A 30 -17.01 -11.21 -2.15
C TYR A 30 -17.90 -12.45 -1.98
N SER A 31 -17.91 -13.09 -0.81
CA SER A 31 -18.72 -14.29 -0.55
C SER A 31 -20.23 -14.04 -0.54
N GLN A 32 -20.63 -12.80 -0.29
CA GLN A 32 -22.03 -12.34 -0.38
C GLN A 32 -22.41 -11.95 -1.82
N ASN A 33 -21.49 -12.07 -2.77
CA ASN A 33 -21.62 -11.60 -4.16
C ASN A 33 -22.06 -10.14 -4.24
N LEU A 34 -21.56 -9.29 -3.33
CA LEU A 34 -21.85 -7.85 -3.41
C LEU A 34 -21.26 -7.31 -4.70
N PHE A 35 -22.05 -6.49 -5.40
CA PHE A 35 -21.70 -5.91 -6.70
C PHE A 35 -21.29 -6.97 -7.74
N GLU A 36 -21.92 -8.16 -7.69
CA GLU A 36 -21.71 -9.25 -8.66
C GLU A 36 -20.27 -9.79 -8.72
N THR A 37 -19.45 -9.48 -7.71
CA THR A 37 -18.01 -9.77 -7.72
C THR A 37 -17.67 -11.25 -7.82
N GLN A 38 -18.47 -12.14 -7.21
CA GLN A 38 -18.25 -13.59 -7.26
C GLN A 38 -18.67 -14.19 -8.61
N THR A 39 -19.61 -13.56 -9.31
CA THR A 39 -20.05 -13.98 -10.64
C THR A 39 -19.17 -13.41 -11.75
N THR A 40 -18.54 -12.26 -11.53
CA THR A 40 -17.70 -11.57 -12.53
C THR A 40 -16.22 -11.94 -12.42
N TYR A 41 -15.71 -12.17 -11.21
CA TYR A 41 -14.28 -12.37 -10.96
C TYR A 41 -13.96 -13.66 -10.22
N GLU A 42 -12.84 -14.28 -10.59
CA GLU A 42 -12.20 -15.30 -9.77
C GLU A 42 -11.25 -14.66 -8.75
N PHE A 43 -11.45 -14.96 -7.46
CA PHE A 43 -10.64 -14.36 -6.40
C PHE A 43 -9.44 -15.23 -5.99
N TYR A 44 -8.24 -14.66 -6.10
CA TYR A 44 -6.99 -15.27 -5.67
C TYR A 44 -6.32 -14.46 -4.57
N THR A 45 -5.61 -15.14 -3.66
CA THR A 45 -4.81 -14.47 -2.62
C THR A 45 -3.33 -14.77 -2.79
N PHE A 46 -2.51 -13.71 -2.68
CA PHE A 46 -1.07 -13.82 -2.64
C PHE A 46 -0.56 -13.34 -1.28
N THR A 47 0.29 -14.15 -0.64
CA THR A 47 0.96 -13.77 0.61
C THR A 47 2.45 -13.70 0.39
N TYR A 48 3.08 -12.69 0.96
CA TYR A 48 4.51 -12.45 0.83
C TYR A 48 5.12 -12.09 2.19
N ARG A 49 6.45 -12.06 2.26
CA ARG A 49 7.18 -11.78 3.50
C ARG A 49 7.38 -10.28 3.62
N THR A 50 6.62 -9.64 4.51
CA THR A 50 6.74 -8.19 4.73
C THR A 50 8.10 -7.80 5.31
N SER A 51 8.83 -8.75 5.89
CA SER A 51 10.19 -8.53 6.40
C SER A 51 11.27 -8.49 5.32
N ASP A 52 10.97 -8.94 4.09
CA ASP A 52 11.90 -9.00 2.96
C ASP A 52 11.68 -7.84 1.98
N TYR A 53 12.67 -7.56 1.14
CA TYR A 53 12.67 -6.46 0.19
C TYR A 53 11.46 -6.48 -0.75
N VAL A 54 10.96 -5.30 -1.10
CA VAL A 54 9.84 -5.14 -2.03
C VAL A 54 10.17 -5.77 -3.38
N GLU A 55 11.41 -5.60 -3.87
CA GLU A 55 11.89 -6.19 -5.13
C GLU A 55 11.79 -7.72 -5.14
N HIS A 56 12.23 -8.36 -4.06
CA HIS A 56 12.16 -9.81 -3.93
C HIS A 56 10.71 -10.31 -3.89
N ASN A 57 9.83 -9.57 -3.21
CA ASN A 57 8.41 -9.90 -3.17
C ASN A 57 7.74 -9.66 -4.53
N GLY A 58 8.12 -8.62 -5.27
CA GLY A 58 7.66 -8.34 -6.64
C GLY A 58 8.07 -9.45 -7.61
N ARG A 59 9.33 -9.87 -7.56
CA ARG A 59 9.81 -11.05 -8.30
C ARG A 59 9.00 -12.30 -8.00
N ARG A 60 8.77 -12.61 -6.71
CA ARG A 60 7.98 -13.79 -6.31
C ARG A 60 6.53 -13.72 -6.80
N LEU A 61 5.94 -12.52 -6.79
CA LEU A 61 4.60 -12.30 -7.31
C LEU A 61 4.57 -12.62 -8.80
N ILE A 62 5.45 -12.01 -9.61
CA ILE A 62 5.43 -12.23 -11.05
C ILE A 62 5.79 -13.67 -11.45
N ASP A 63 6.77 -14.28 -10.78
CA ASP A 63 7.13 -15.69 -11.00
C ASP A 63 5.91 -16.58 -10.70
N LYS A 64 5.12 -16.24 -9.67
CA LYS A 64 3.91 -16.98 -9.33
C LYS A 64 2.81 -16.77 -10.37
N LEU A 65 2.58 -15.53 -10.81
CA LEU A 65 1.60 -15.22 -11.85
C LEU A 65 1.90 -15.98 -13.14
N ASN A 66 3.14 -15.95 -13.62
CA ASN A 66 3.55 -16.68 -14.83
C ASN A 66 3.38 -18.21 -14.71
N SER A 67 3.46 -18.75 -13.49
CA SER A 67 3.29 -20.20 -13.26
C SER A 67 1.82 -20.66 -13.21
N VAL A 68 0.89 -19.72 -13.04
CA VAL A 68 -0.54 -20.01 -12.85
C VAL A 68 -1.34 -19.57 -14.07
N PHE A 69 -0.99 -18.42 -14.65
CA PHE A 69 -1.72 -17.78 -15.73
C PHE A 69 -0.92 -17.78 -17.02
N THR A 70 -1.63 -17.92 -18.12
CA THR A 70 -1.15 -17.86 -19.50
C THR A 70 -1.23 -16.43 -20.03
N PRO A 71 -0.54 -16.08 -21.13
CA PRO A 71 -0.61 -14.73 -21.71
C PRO A 71 -2.01 -14.26 -22.16
N ASP A 72 -2.94 -15.20 -22.37
CA ASP A 72 -4.33 -14.90 -22.72
C ASP A 72 -5.17 -14.44 -21.50
N ASP A 73 -4.70 -14.72 -20.28
CA ASP A 73 -5.35 -14.33 -19.05
C ASP A 73 -5.10 -12.84 -18.73
N LYS A 74 -6.01 -12.26 -17.95
CA LYS A 74 -5.91 -10.90 -17.39
C LYS A 74 -6.13 -10.93 -15.89
N VAL A 75 -5.22 -10.29 -15.17
CA VAL A 75 -5.20 -10.27 -13.70
C VAL A 75 -5.20 -8.83 -13.23
N ILE A 76 -6.20 -8.51 -12.41
CA ILE A 76 -6.30 -7.24 -11.69
C ILE A 76 -5.72 -7.44 -10.28
N LEU A 77 -4.71 -6.65 -9.93
CA LEU A 77 -4.07 -6.69 -8.63
C LEU A 77 -4.70 -5.65 -7.71
N LEU A 78 -5.55 -6.11 -6.78
CA LEU A 78 -6.03 -5.31 -5.66
C LEU A 78 -5.02 -5.40 -4.51
N ALA A 79 -4.33 -4.29 -4.20
CA ALA A 79 -3.16 -4.32 -3.34
C ALA A 79 -3.22 -3.26 -2.25
N HIS A 80 -2.99 -3.66 -0.99
CA HIS A 80 -3.01 -2.75 0.17
C HIS A 80 -1.62 -2.42 0.68
N SER A 81 -1.38 -1.18 1.10
CA SER A 81 -0.16 -0.72 1.74
C SER A 81 1.09 -1.09 0.92
N MET A 82 2.11 -1.73 1.51
CA MET A 82 3.29 -2.24 0.78
C MET A 82 2.95 -3.15 -0.41
N GLY A 83 1.75 -3.75 -0.43
CA GLY A 83 1.29 -4.58 -1.54
C GLY A 83 1.28 -3.84 -2.88
N GLY A 84 0.95 -2.54 -2.92
CA GLY A 84 0.97 -1.79 -4.18
C GLY A 84 2.39 -1.55 -4.70
N LEU A 85 3.37 -1.40 -3.81
CA LEU A 85 4.80 -1.37 -4.20
C LEU A 85 5.26 -2.72 -4.74
N VAL A 86 4.82 -3.83 -4.12
CA VAL A 86 5.10 -5.20 -4.59
C VAL A 86 4.46 -5.44 -5.97
N ALA A 87 3.23 -4.97 -6.17
CA ALA A 87 2.52 -5.06 -7.44
C ALA A 87 3.22 -4.25 -8.54
N ARG A 88 3.62 -3.00 -8.28
CA ARG A 88 4.40 -2.20 -9.24
C ARG A 88 5.76 -2.82 -9.51
N SER A 89 6.43 -3.34 -8.49
CA SER A 89 7.70 -4.06 -8.66
C SER A 89 7.53 -5.26 -9.60
N ALA A 90 6.47 -6.06 -9.44
CA ALA A 90 6.14 -7.17 -10.34
C ALA A 90 5.83 -6.71 -11.77
N LEU A 91 5.07 -5.62 -11.93
CA LEU A 91 4.68 -5.05 -13.22
C LEU A 91 5.88 -4.67 -14.11
N TYR A 92 6.92 -4.09 -13.49
CA TYR A 92 8.15 -3.65 -14.15
C TYR A 92 9.30 -4.68 -14.08
N HIS A 93 9.09 -5.83 -13.42
CA HIS A 93 10.14 -6.83 -13.29
C HIS A 93 10.47 -7.47 -14.65
N PRO A 94 11.74 -7.77 -14.98
CA PRO A 94 12.11 -8.41 -16.24
C PRO A 94 11.47 -9.78 -16.48
N ASN A 95 11.12 -10.49 -15.41
CA ASN A 95 10.39 -11.76 -15.49
C ASN A 95 8.91 -11.59 -15.86
N ASN A 96 8.38 -10.37 -16.03
CA ASN A 96 7.00 -10.17 -16.50
C ASN A 96 6.87 -10.49 -18.00
N THR A 97 7.00 -11.77 -18.34
CA THR A 97 7.02 -12.28 -19.72
C THR A 97 5.64 -12.62 -20.24
N ASN A 98 4.69 -13.01 -19.38
CA ASN A 98 3.32 -13.31 -19.81
C ASN A 98 2.45 -12.03 -19.89
N ASP A 99 2.90 -10.91 -19.29
CA ASP A 99 2.19 -9.62 -19.21
C ASP A 99 0.71 -9.73 -18.80
N VAL A 100 0.42 -10.62 -17.86
CA VAL A 100 -0.94 -10.90 -17.37
C VAL A 100 -1.48 -9.81 -16.44
N ILE A 101 -0.64 -8.94 -15.89
CA ILE A 101 -1.07 -7.85 -15.01
C ILE A 101 -1.72 -6.78 -15.89
N ASP A 102 -3.05 -6.71 -15.82
CA ASP A 102 -3.85 -5.78 -16.60
C ASP A 102 -3.95 -4.43 -15.89
N PHE A 103 -4.36 -4.46 -14.62
CA PHE A 103 -4.44 -3.27 -13.77
C PHE A 103 -3.97 -3.54 -12.34
N ILE A 104 -3.49 -2.48 -11.68
CA ILE A 104 -3.19 -2.43 -10.26
C ILE A 104 -4.11 -1.39 -9.64
N VAL A 105 -4.96 -1.83 -8.71
CA VAL A 105 -5.73 -0.94 -7.83
C VAL A 105 -5.11 -0.99 -6.45
N SER A 106 -4.46 0.11 -6.09
CA SER A 106 -3.70 0.20 -4.84
C SER A 106 -4.48 0.96 -3.77
N LEU A 107 -4.47 0.46 -2.53
CA LEU A 107 -5.19 1.01 -1.39
C LEU A 107 -4.17 1.43 -0.32
N GLY A 108 -4.00 2.74 -0.12
CA GLY A 108 -3.06 3.29 0.87
C GLY A 108 -1.59 2.96 0.60
N THR A 109 -1.18 2.83 -0.66
CA THR A 109 0.20 2.41 -0.96
C THR A 109 1.20 3.55 -0.73
N PRO A 110 2.27 3.35 0.05
CA PRO A 110 3.29 4.37 0.28
C PRO A 110 4.26 4.47 -0.90
N TYR A 111 3.84 5.07 -2.04
CA TYR A 111 4.69 5.11 -3.24
C TYR A 111 6.00 5.90 -3.06
N LEU A 112 5.99 6.91 -2.19
CA LEU A 112 7.19 7.65 -1.79
C LEU A 112 7.69 7.21 -0.41
N GLY A 113 7.15 6.12 0.15
CA GLY A 113 7.44 5.66 1.51
C GLY A 113 6.54 6.30 2.57
N SER A 114 6.78 5.98 3.83
CA SER A 114 6.11 6.56 5.00
C SER A 114 7.11 7.42 5.79
N PRO A 115 6.75 8.63 6.25
CA PRO A 115 7.61 9.41 7.13
C PRO A 115 8.08 8.63 8.36
N PHE A 116 7.25 7.74 8.91
CA PHE A 116 7.61 6.88 10.04
C PHE A 116 8.76 5.91 9.75
N ALA A 117 9.01 5.57 8.49
CA ALA A 117 10.14 4.75 8.10
C ALA A 117 11.47 5.51 8.10
N SER A 118 11.43 6.84 8.01
CA SER A 118 12.61 7.69 7.95
C SER A 118 13.19 7.98 9.34
N PRO A 119 14.48 7.68 9.59
CA PRO A 119 15.12 7.98 10.88
C PRO A 119 15.11 9.48 11.22
N SER A 120 15.24 10.37 10.23
CA SER A 120 15.26 11.82 10.43
C SER A 120 13.93 12.35 10.96
N TYR A 121 12.80 11.80 10.50
CA TYR A 121 11.46 12.17 10.95
C TYR A 121 11.14 11.64 12.35
N ARG A 122 11.73 10.51 12.74
CA ARG A 122 11.48 9.83 14.04
C ARG A 122 12.18 10.44 15.25
N LYS A 123 13.05 11.44 15.08
CA LYS A 123 13.96 11.93 16.14
C LYS A 123 13.24 12.43 17.42
N HIS A 124 11.92 12.62 17.43
CA HIS A 124 11.15 13.10 18.58
C HIS A 124 10.11 12.11 19.16
N LEU A 125 10.03 10.87 18.65
CA LEU A 125 8.84 10.01 18.83
C LEU A 125 9.05 8.81 19.77
N GLY A 126 9.35 9.07 21.04
CA GLY A 126 9.56 8.04 22.08
C GLY A 126 8.38 7.07 22.35
N ALA A 127 7.26 7.14 21.63
CA ALA A 127 5.99 6.49 21.96
C ALA A 127 5.43 5.52 20.89
N LEU A 128 6.21 5.07 19.91
CA LEU A 128 5.68 4.33 18.75
C LEU A 128 6.27 2.91 18.55
N GLY A 129 6.67 2.23 19.63
CA GLY A 129 7.45 0.97 19.59
C GLY A 129 6.95 -0.11 18.60
N GLU A 130 5.67 -0.47 18.59
CA GLU A 130 5.16 -1.55 17.73
C GLU A 130 4.92 -1.13 16.27
N LEU A 131 4.44 0.10 16.03
CA LEU A 131 4.21 0.64 14.67
C LEU A 131 5.54 0.92 13.96
N ILE A 132 6.52 1.46 14.69
CA ILE A 132 7.91 1.63 14.22
C ILE A 132 8.56 0.26 14.01
N GLY A 133 8.28 -0.74 14.84
CA GLY A 133 8.81 -2.10 14.66
C GLY A 133 8.43 -2.72 13.31
N PHE A 134 7.16 -2.63 12.93
CA PHE A 134 6.64 -3.13 11.64
C PHE A 134 7.24 -2.37 10.45
N VAL A 135 7.31 -1.04 10.53
CA VAL A 135 7.73 -0.18 9.42
C VAL A 135 9.25 -0.04 9.31
N THR A 136 10.04 -0.33 10.36
CA THR A 136 11.47 0.07 10.38
C THR A 136 12.46 -1.01 10.79
N GLY A 137 11.99 -2.14 11.32
CA GLY A 137 12.84 -3.19 11.88
C GLY A 137 13.32 -4.26 10.90
N THR A 138 12.87 -4.24 9.65
CA THR A 138 13.08 -5.32 8.67
C THR A 138 13.60 -4.78 7.33
N ALA A 139 14.08 -5.66 6.43
CA ALA A 139 14.50 -5.23 5.10
C ALA A 139 13.34 -4.62 4.31
N GLY A 140 12.16 -5.24 4.33
CA GLY A 140 10.96 -4.67 3.72
C GLY A 140 10.53 -3.35 4.35
N GLY A 141 10.64 -3.21 5.68
CA GLY A 141 10.39 -1.94 6.36
C GLY A 141 11.35 -0.82 5.91
N LYS A 142 12.64 -1.13 5.70
CA LYS A 142 13.61 -0.15 5.18
C LYS A 142 13.25 0.33 3.77
N ASP A 143 12.68 -0.52 2.93
CA ASP A 143 12.20 -0.12 1.60
C ASP A 143 11.00 0.83 1.67
N LEU A 144 10.35 0.96 2.83
CA LEU A 144 9.28 1.94 3.07
C LEU A 144 9.81 3.31 3.53
N ALA A 145 11.13 3.50 3.68
CA ALA A 145 11.73 4.79 4.01
C ALA A 145 11.24 5.88 3.05
N TYR A 146 10.86 7.04 3.59
CA TYR A 146 10.38 8.15 2.77
C TYR A 146 11.49 8.65 1.84
N THR A 147 11.13 9.05 0.63
CA THR A 147 12.03 9.72 -0.33
C THR A 147 11.47 11.07 -0.76
N ASN A 148 12.36 12.05 -0.91
CA ASN A 148 12.05 13.32 -1.57
C ASN A 148 12.03 13.21 -3.12
N ALA A 149 11.94 11.99 -3.67
CA ALA A 149 11.92 11.67 -5.09
C ALA A 149 13.12 12.24 -5.87
N LEU A 150 14.31 12.25 -5.23
CA LEU A 150 15.53 12.84 -5.77
C LEU A 150 15.93 12.21 -7.11
N GLY A 151 16.27 13.03 -8.10
CA GLY A 151 16.68 12.56 -9.42
C GLY A 151 15.56 11.96 -10.28
N THR A 152 14.30 12.06 -9.84
CA THR A 152 13.13 11.68 -10.63
C THR A 152 12.47 12.92 -11.25
N SER A 153 11.57 12.74 -12.21
CA SER A 153 10.74 13.83 -12.76
C SER A 153 9.59 14.25 -11.84
N TYR A 154 9.41 13.59 -10.69
CA TYR A 154 8.31 13.82 -9.76
C TYR A 154 8.72 14.77 -8.66
N GLN A 155 7.78 15.61 -8.22
CA GLN A 155 8.06 16.66 -7.24
C GLN A 155 7.35 16.35 -5.93
N VAL A 156 8.08 16.41 -4.82
CA VAL A 156 7.48 16.52 -3.48
C VAL A 156 7.28 18.00 -3.19
N PRO A 157 6.11 18.45 -2.68
CA PRO A 157 5.93 19.84 -2.29
C PRO A 157 7.02 20.29 -1.32
N GLU A 158 7.54 21.52 -1.46
CA GLU A 158 8.63 22.01 -0.61
C GLU A 158 8.30 21.92 0.89
N SER A 159 7.03 22.17 1.24
CA SER A 159 6.51 22.06 2.62
C SER A 159 6.48 20.64 3.18
N GLU A 160 6.68 19.63 2.34
CA GLU A 160 6.58 18.20 2.66
C GLU A 160 7.94 17.49 2.56
N ILE A 161 9.01 18.22 2.24
CA ILE A 161 10.37 17.67 2.16
C ILE A 161 10.86 17.29 3.57
N ILE A 162 11.24 16.03 3.74
CA ILE A 162 11.87 15.54 4.96
C ILE A 162 13.39 15.65 4.80
N PRO A 163 14.12 16.35 5.69
CA PRO A 163 15.58 16.46 5.60
C PRO A 163 16.27 15.09 5.48
N ASP A 164 17.20 15.01 4.53
CA ASP A 164 18.01 13.82 4.20
C ASP A 164 17.21 12.56 3.80
N ALA A 165 15.89 12.67 3.59
CA ALA A 165 15.07 11.54 3.18
C ALA A 165 15.36 11.13 1.73
N SER A 166 15.83 9.90 1.56
CA SER A 166 16.14 9.30 0.27
C SER A 166 15.87 7.80 0.34
N ASN A 167 15.47 7.23 -0.80
CA ASN A 167 15.22 5.81 -0.95
C ASN A 167 15.46 5.42 -2.41
N ALA A 168 16.67 4.97 -2.70
CA ALA A 168 17.10 4.67 -4.07
C ALA A 168 16.24 3.61 -4.76
N TYR A 169 15.65 2.68 -4.01
CA TYR A 169 14.76 1.68 -4.60
C TYR A 169 13.42 2.30 -5.03
N LEU A 170 12.78 3.08 -4.16
CA LEU A 170 11.54 3.76 -4.50
C LEU A 170 11.76 4.80 -5.61
N GLU A 171 12.87 5.53 -5.58
CA GLU A 171 13.27 6.47 -6.64
C GLU A 171 13.42 5.76 -8.00
N ARG A 172 14.07 4.58 -8.03
CA ARG A 172 14.15 3.74 -9.23
C ARG A 172 12.75 3.32 -9.69
N LEU A 173 11.92 2.79 -8.80
CA LEU A 173 10.57 2.35 -9.15
C LEU A 173 9.63 3.51 -9.54
N LEU A 174 9.89 4.73 -9.07
CA LEU A 174 9.21 5.95 -9.49
C LEU A 174 9.69 6.40 -10.87
N SER A 175 10.98 6.25 -11.21
CA SER A 175 11.48 6.59 -12.56
C SER A 175 10.87 5.75 -13.68
N GLU A 176 10.47 4.51 -13.38
CA GLU A 176 9.75 3.65 -14.33
C GLU A 176 8.33 4.18 -14.58
N SER A 177 8.00 4.48 -15.84
CA SER A 177 6.71 5.08 -16.22
C SER A 177 5.99 4.41 -17.38
N SER A 178 6.62 3.45 -18.06
CA SER A 178 6.09 2.86 -19.30
C SER A 178 4.77 2.09 -19.12
N LYS A 179 4.36 1.78 -17.89
CA LYS A 179 3.15 1.03 -17.57
C LYS A 179 2.28 1.72 -16.49
N ASP A 180 2.48 3.02 -16.23
CA ASP A 180 1.73 3.72 -15.18
C ASP A 180 0.23 3.86 -15.51
N SER A 181 -0.16 3.79 -16.78
CA SER A 181 -1.56 3.73 -17.21
C SER A 181 -2.32 2.53 -16.64
N LYS A 182 -1.61 1.49 -16.19
CA LYS A 182 -2.17 0.32 -15.52
C LYS A 182 -2.38 0.53 -14.02
N VAL A 183 -2.07 1.69 -13.45
CA VAL A 183 -2.09 1.92 -12.00
C VAL A 183 -3.16 2.94 -11.59
N THR A 184 -3.95 2.56 -10.59
CA THR A 184 -4.93 3.42 -9.92
C THR A 184 -4.65 3.43 -8.42
N ALA A 185 -4.71 4.62 -7.80
CA ALA A 185 -4.37 4.81 -6.39
C ALA A 185 -5.55 5.36 -5.57
N PHE A 186 -6.03 4.56 -4.62
CA PHE A 186 -6.84 5.01 -3.49
C PHE A 186 -5.92 5.35 -2.31
N TYR A 187 -6.11 6.51 -1.71
CA TYR A 187 -5.32 6.97 -0.56
C TYR A 187 -6.19 7.70 0.45
N GLY A 188 -5.75 7.70 1.71
CA GLY A 188 -6.51 8.29 2.81
C GLY A 188 -6.06 9.71 3.15
N GLU A 189 -7.04 10.55 3.46
CA GLU A 189 -6.90 11.85 4.11
C GLU A 189 -7.89 11.93 5.26
N MET A 190 -7.44 11.59 6.47
CA MET A 190 -8.28 11.67 7.65
C MET A 190 -8.66 13.14 7.91
N SER A 191 -9.96 13.43 7.85
CA SER A 191 -10.55 14.76 8.06
C SER A 191 -10.29 15.30 9.46
N GLN A 192 -10.08 14.39 10.42
CA GLN A 192 -9.64 14.65 11.78
C GLN A 192 -8.83 13.46 12.28
N CYS A 193 -7.90 13.66 13.20
CA CYS A 193 -7.18 12.54 13.81
C CYS A 193 -8.00 11.93 14.95
N LYS A 194 -8.12 12.64 16.07
CA LYS A 194 -8.91 12.20 17.22
C LYS A 194 -10.40 12.18 16.90
N GLY A 195 -11.05 11.03 17.15
CA GLY A 195 -12.48 10.88 16.93
C GLY A 195 -12.88 10.55 15.50
N HIS A 196 -11.90 10.29 14.62
CA HIS A 196 -12.19 9.79 13.27
C HIS A 196 -13.02 8.49 13.32
N PRO A 197 -14.19 8.42 12.66
CA PRO A 197 -15.09 7.29 12.76
C PRO A 197 -14.46 5.96 12.31
N GLY A 198 -14.55 4.94 13.16
CA GLY A 198 -14.01 3.60 12.89
C GLY A 198 -12.49 3.48 13.03
N SER A 199 -11.77 4.57 13.28
CA SER A 199 -10.32 4.51 13.29
C SER A 199 -9.71 3.82 14.49
N GLY A 200 -8.69 3.02 14.22
CA GLY A 200 -7.89 2.38 15.26
C GLY A 200 -6.99 3.38 16.00
N THR A 201 -6.78 3.17 17.30
CA THR A 201 -5.95 4.06 18.14
C THR A 201 -4.56 4.31 17.55
N ALA A 202 -3.94 3.30 16.93
CA ALA A 202 -2.62 3.45 16.32
C ALA A 202 -2.62 4.46 15.15
N PHE A 203 -3.66 4.48 14.32
CA PHE A 203 -3.79 5.40 13.19
C PHE A 203 -4.14 6.80 13.64
N ILE A 204 -4.95 6.94 14.69
CA ILE A 204 -5.23 8.23 15.34
C ILE A 204 -3.92 8.85 15.85
N ILE A 205 -3.11 8.08 16.59
CA ILE A 205 -1.79 8.53 17.09
C ILE A 205 -0.87 8.89 15.94
N GLY A 206 -0.80 8.04 14.91
CA GLY A 206 0.02 8.32 13.73
C GLY A 206 -0.42 9.59 12.99
N CYS A 207 -1.72 9.83 12.88
CA CYS A 207 -2.28 11.04 12.29
C CYS A 207 -1.88 12.28 13.08
N ASP A 208 -2.02 12.25 14.41
CA ASP A 208 -1.63 13.39 15.26
C ASP A 208 -0.13 13.71 15.12
N ILE A 209 0.71 12.68 15.06
CA ILE A 209 2.16 12.88 14.86
C ILE A 209 2.47 13.45 13.48
N LEU A 210 1.86 12.91 12.42
CA LEU A 210 2.05 13.43 11.06
C LEU A 210 1.53 14.86 10.93
N LYS A 211 0.49 15.23 11.68
CA LYS A 211 -0.08 16.58 11.74
C LYS A 211 0.82 17.56 12.47
N ASP A 212 1.43 17.17 13.59
CA ASP A 212 2.12 18.08 14.52
C ASP A 212 3.64 18.19 14.31
N GLU A 213 4.28 17.21 13.68
CA GLU A 213 5.73 17.22 13.40
C GLU A 213 6.12 18.10 12.19
N VAL A 214 7.42 18.30 11.99
CA VAL A 214 7.99 19.07 10.85
C VAL A 214 8.79 18.16 9.91
N PRO A 215 8.51 18.14 8.59
CA PRO A 215 7.38 18.82 7.92
C PRO A 215 6.01 18.28 8.38
N SER A 216 5.00 19.16 8.37
CA SER A 216 3.63 18.80 8.77
C SER A 216 2.82 18.28 7.59
N PHE A 217 2.05 17.22 7.84
CA PHE A 217 1.11 16.59 6.93
C PHE A 217 -0.34 16.71 7.44
N ALA A 218 -0.67 17.83 8.09
CA ALA A 218 -2.00 18.11 8.60
C ALA A 218 -3.07 18.03 7.48
N GLY A 219 -4.11 17.21 7.71
CA GLY A 219 -5.18 16.97 6.73
C GLY A 219 -4.74 16.25 5.45
N LYS A 220 -3.54 15.68 5.43
CA LYS A 220 -2.92 15.05 4.24
C LYS A 220 -2.31 13.69 4.57
N ASN A 221 -2.95 12.90 5.40
CA ASN A 221 -2.45 11.59 5.77
C ASN A 221 -3.56 10.63 6.23
N ASP A 222 -3.26 9.34 6.17
CA ASP A 222 -4.13 8.24 6.60
C ASP A 222 -3.71 7.64 7.96
N GLY A 223 -2.90 8.37 8.73
CA GLY A 223 -2.28 7.90 9.96
C GLY A 223 -0.98 7.10 9.76
N ILE A 224 -0.57 6.78 8.54
CA ILE A 224 0.71 6.09 8.22
C ILE A 224 1.42 6.72 7.02
N VAL A 225 0.65 6.97 5.97
CA VAL A 225 1.08 7.41 4.65
C VAL A 225 0.50 8.79 4.40
N THR A 226 1.31 9.65 3.80
CA THR A 226 0.90 11.01 3.44
C THR A 226 0.21 10.98 2.09
N SER A 227 -0.69 11.94 1.80
CA SER A 227 -1.39 12.01 0.52
C SER A 227 -0.43 12.04 -0.66
N THR A 228 0.65 12.82 -0.55
CA THR A 228 1.69 12.89 -1.59
C THR A 228 2.32 11.54 -1.85
N SER A 229 2.55 10.72 -0.83
CA SER A 229 3.03 9.35 -1.01
C SER A 229 1.93 8.42 -1.55
N GLY A 230 0.73 8.49 -0.98
CA GLY A 230 -0.41 7.63 -1.32
C GLY A 230 -0.88 7.77 -2.77
N LYS A 231 -0.88 9.00 -3.29
CA LYS A 231 -1.32 9.31 -4.65
C LYS A 231 -0.21 9.21 -5.70
N MET A 232 0.99 8.78 -5.31
CA MET A 232 2.18 8.74 -6.16
C MET A 232 2.60 10.14 -6.65
N SER A 233 2.46 11.14 -5.78
CA SER A 233 2.69 12.55 -6.06
C SER A 233 1.95 13.03 -7.32
N SER A 234 2.65 13.62 -8.29
CA SER A 234 2.11 14.10 -9.56
C SER A 234 2.20 13.07 -10.70
N LYS A 235 2.59 11.83 -10.40
CA LYS A 235 2.87 10.79 -11.40
C LYS A 235 1.61 10.26 -12.08
N LEU A 236 0.57 9.99 -11.31
CA LEU A 236 -0.70 9.53 -11.84
C LEU A 236 -1.57 10.72 -12.23
N PRO A 237 -2.36 10.64 -13.31
CA PRO A 237 -3.31 11.69 -13.63
C PRO A 237 -4.46 11.72 -12.61
N PRO A 238 -5.16 12.86 -12.42
CA PRO A 238 -6.18 13.01 -11.37
C PRO A 238 -7.29 11.95 -11.41
N GLU A 239 -7.71 11.48 -12.58
CA GLU A 239 -8.71 10.44 -12.76
C GLU A 239 -8.27 9.04 -12.28
N ARG A 240 -6.99 8.86 -11.96
CA ARG A 240 -6.41 7.64 -11.37
C ARG A 240 -6.09 7.81 -9.89
N GLN A 241 -6.46 8.94 -9.28
CA GLN A 241 -6.18 9.28 -7.89
C GLN A 241 -7.49 9.48 -7.11
N PHE A 242 -7.74 8.62 -6.12
CA PHE A 242 -8.98 8.61 -5.36
C PHE A 242 -8.70 8.83 -3.87
N VAL A 243 -8.98 10.04 -3.39
CA VAL A 243 -8.89 10.38 -1.96
C VAL A 243 -10.10 9.82 -1.19
N LYS A 244 -9.87 9.36 0.03
CA LYS A 244 -10.90 8.89 0.96
C LYS A 244 -10.68 9.43 2.37
N ASP A 245 -11.76 9.78 3.05
CA ASP A 245 -11.73 10.11 4.48
C ASP A 245 -11.69 8.82 5.31
N LEU A 246 -10.55 8.14 5.26
CA LEU A 246 -10.31 6.82 5.84
C LEU A 246 -8.89 6.76 6.39
N ASP A 247 -8.70 6.03 7.50
CA ASP A 247 -7.36 5.64 7.92
C ASP A 247 -6.76 4.54 7.05
N HIS A 248 -5.47 4.28 7.26
CA HIS A 248 -4.69 3.34 6.47
C HIS A 248 -5.27 1.92 6.47
N TYR A 249 -5.90 1.46 7.55
CA TYR A 249 -6.47 0.12 7.65
C TYR A 249 -7.87 0.04 7.06
N GLN A 250 -8.64 1.12 7.17
CA GLN A 250 -9.92 1.28 6.51
C GLN A 250 -9.83 1.21 4.99
N LEU A 251 -8.70 1.62 4.41
CA LEU A 251 -8.44 1.45 2.99
C LEU A 251 -8.43 -0.02 2.55
N SER A 252 -8.17 -0.99 3.44
CA SER A 252 -8.31 -2.43 3.15
C SER A 252 -9.72 -2.98 3.44
N PHE A 253 -10.72 -2.10 3.51
CA PHE A 253 -12.12 -2.39 3.85
C PHE A 253 -12.37 -2.77 5.32
N SER A 254 -11.36 -2.70 6.18
CA SER A 254 -11.48 -3.13 7.58
C SER A 254 -11.75 -1.98 8.53
N SER A 255 -12.37 -2.25 9.69
CA SER A 255 -12.56 -1.22 10.74
C SER A 255 -13.37 0.00 10.29
N HIS A 256 -14.31 -0.15 9.36
CA HIS A 256 -15.23 0.92 8.99
C HIS A 256 -16.24 1.21 10.11
N ALA A 257 -16.74 2.44 10.18
CA ALA A 257 -17.71 2.85 11.21
C ALA A 257 -19.01 2.03 11.18
N SER A 258 -19.37 1.47 10.03
CA SER A 258 -20.51 0.58 9.85
C SER A 258 -20.30 -0.39 8.68
N VAL A 259 -21.09 -1.46 8.61
CA VAL A 259 -21.15 -2.34 7.44
C VAL A 259 -21.61 -1.57 6.19
N ALA A 260 -22.49 -0.56 6.34
CA ALA A 260 -22.98 0.23 5.21
C ALA A 260 -21.85 1.09 4.59
N SER A 261 -21.07 1.79 5.41
CA SER A 261 -19.91 2.57 4.92
C SER A 261 -18.85 1.67 4.29
N ARG A 262 -18.59 0.51 4.91
CA ARG A 262 -17.69 -0.52 4.38
C ARG A 262 -18.08 -0.96 2.97
N ASN A 263 -19.33 -1.39 2.82
CA ASN A 263 -19.85 -1.91 1.56
C ASN A 263 -19.95 -0.81 0.49
N THR A 264 -20.22 0.44 0.89
CA THR A 264 -20.20 1.60 -0.02
C THR A 264 -18.80 1.80 -0.61
N TYR A 265 -17.77 1.85 0.24
CA TYR A 265 -16.39 1.98 -0.22
C TYR A 265 -15.94 0.78 -1.08
N PHE A 266 -16.34 -0.44 -0.73
CA PHE A 266 -16.10 -1.61 -1.58
C PHE A 266 -16.74 -1.45 -2.96
N GLY A 267 -17.99 -1.02 -3.03
CA GLY A 267 -18.69 -0.75 -4.30
C GLY A 267 -18.00 0.31 -5.15
N GLU A 268 -17.46 1.36 -4.54
CA GLU A 268 -16.67 2.37 -5.26
C GLU A 268 -15.40 1.77 -5.88
N VAL A 269 -14.69 0.91 -5.14
CA VAL A 269 -13.48 0.25 -5.66
C VAL A 269 -13.83 -0.71 -6.81
N ILE A 270 -14.91 -1.49 -6.67
CA ILE A 270 -15.38 -2.41 -7.73
C ILE A 270 -15.83 -1.63 -8.97
N ALA A 271 -16.59 -0.55 -8.80
CA ALA A 271 -17.01 0.29 -9.93
C ALA A 271 -15.82 0.88 -10.69
N ILE A 272 -14.73 1.23 -10.00
CA ILE A 272 -13.49 1.62 -10.68
C ILE A 272 -12.90 0.43 -11.43
N ILE A 273 -12.75 -0.73 -10.79
CA ILE A 273 -12.25 -1.96 -11.43
C ILE A 273 -13.02 -2.29 -12.71
N ASP A 274 -14.36 -2.22 -12.67
CA ASP A 274 -15.22 -2.51 -13.82
C ASP A 274 -15.13 -1.46 -14.95
N SER A 275 -14.55 -0.29 -14.68
CA SER A 275 -14.41 0.81 -15.65
C SER A 275 -13.04 0.86 -16.35
N LEU A 276 -12.09 0.03 -15.92
CA LEU A 276 -10.74 -0.04 -16.45
C LEU A 276 -10.67 -0.91 -17.71
#